data_AF-A0A3M4SEF0-F1
#
_entry.id   AF-A0A3M4SEF0-F1
#
_cell.length_a   1.000
_cell.length_b   1.000
_cell.length_c   1.000
_cell.angle_alpha   90.00
_cell.angle_beta   90.00
_cell.angle_gamma   90.00
#
_symmetry.space_group_name_H-M   'P 1'
#
loop_
_entity.id
_entity.type
_entity.pdbx_description
1 polymer ?
#
loop_
_entity_poly.entity_id
_entity_poly.type
_entity_poly.pdbx_seq_one_letter_code
_entity_poly.pdbx_strand_id
1 'polypeptide(L)'
;MHQIAAEIPPQLFVENAPFLFEQKLPQRPGKPFTGSADQCKPLRISLSERFIGHEFSSRGARVQRQQTLRCTIVRRYANCAMIQIHALPAFNDNYIWLLQDLSSQQCAVVDPGDAKPVLGWLAEHPDYRLTDILITHHHNDHVGGVAELKQATQARVLGPAAETIPARDIALVDHDRLTVLGLEFVVHAVPGHTLGHIAFYHEDATTPLLFSGDTLFAAGCGRLFEGTPEQMHDSLERLAKLPDSTLIYCAHEYTLSNLRFAQAVEPDNQDIAQRLAEVTRWRSENRISLPSNLALEKRTNPFLRTRETSVKEKADERSGGQNTSQSAVVASLRAWKDKF
;
A
#
# COMPACT_ATOMS: atom_id res chain seq x y z
N MET A 1 39.98 -68.67 26.34
CA MET A 1 39.14 -68.74 27.56
C MET A 1 37.97 -67.79 27.35
N HIS A 2 36.75 -68.35 27.33
CA HIS A 2 35.37 -67.77 27.35
C HIS A 2 35.11 -66.50 26.51
N GLN A 3 34.34 -66.48 25.41
CA GLN A 3 32.99 -66.98 25.09
C GLN A 3 31.90 -66.51 26.09
N ILE A 4 31.00 -65.62 25.64
CA ILE A 4 29.54 -65.81 25.57
C ILE A 4 28.94 -64.71 24.66
N ALA A 5 28.04 -65.14 23.79
CA ALA A 5 27.21 -64.39 22.86
C ALA A 5 25.78 -64.25 23.41
N ALA A 6 24.96 -63.37 22.81
CA ALA A 6 23.50 -63.44 22.58
C ALA A 6 22.90 -62.01 22.59
N GLU A 7 21.85 -61.59 21.90
CA GLU A 7 20.98 -62.07 20.79
C GLU A 7 20.06 -60.86 20.46
N ILE A 8 19.58 -60.75 19.22
CA ILE A 8 18.48 -59.88 18.72
C ILE A 8 17.30 -60.86 18.44
N PRO A 9 15.96 -60.60 18.59
CA PRO A 9 15.13 -59.54 17.94
C PRO A 9 13.76 -59.24 18.66
N PRO A 10 12.62 -58.85 18.01
CA PRO A 10 12.30 -57.80 17.01
C PRO A 10 11.12 -56.84 17.41
N GLN A 11 10.94 -55.78 16.60
CA GLN A 11 9.68 -55.15 16.14
C GLN A 11 8.61 -54.60 17.13
N LEU A 12 8.29 -53.32 16.95
CA LEU A 12 6.89 -52.85 16.91
C LEU A 12 6.79 -51.64 15.97
N PHE A 13 6.31 -51.91 14.76
CA PHE A 13 5.66 -50.94 13.90
C PHE A 13 4.29 -50.62 14.51
N VAL A 14 3.95 -49.34 14.65
CA VAL A 14 2.55 -48.89 14.57
C VAL A 14 2.53 -47.63 13.73
N GLU A 15 2.14 -47.83 12.48
CA GLU A 15 1.50 -46.82 11.64
C GLU A 15 0.22 -46.34 12.36
N ASN A 16 -0.09 -45.05 12.31
CA ASN A 16 -1.47 -44.63 12.14
C ASN A 16 -1.52 -43.27 11.44
N ALA A 17 -2.06 -43.33 10.23
CA ALA A 17 -2.37 -42.27 9.31
C ALA A 17 -3.64 -41.50 9.75
N PRO A 18 -4.08 -40.46 9.01
CA PRO A 18 -4.82 -39.31 9.51
C PRO A 18 -6.33 -39.55 9.69
N PHE A 19 -6.94 -38.79 10.59
CA PHE A 19 -8.40 -38.66 10.69
C PHE A 19 -8.95 -37.91 9.47
N LEU A 20 -9.49 -38.68 8.53
CA LEU A 20 -10.42 -38.24 7.49
C LEU A 20 -11.83 -38.19 8.10
N PHE A 21 -12.48 -37.02 8.05
CA PHE A 21 -13.93 -36.93 8.16
C PHE A 21 -14.53 -36.93 6.75
N GLU A 22 -14.99 -38.10 6.30
CA GLU A 22 -15.93 -38.24 5.18
C GLU A 22 -17.34 -37.86 5.66
N GLN A 23 -17.95 -36.84 5.06
CA GLN A 23 -19.40 -36.74 5.01
C GLN A 23 -19.90 -37.25 3.65
N LYS A 24 -20.60 -38.39 3.69
CA LYS A 24 -21.34 -38.97 2.57
C LYS A 24 -22.51 -38.07 2.17
N LEU A 25 -22.57 -37.66 0.92
CA LEU A 25 -23.80 -37.21 0.25
C LEU A 25 -24.23 -38.28 -0.77
N PRO A 26 -25.53 -38.58 -0.91
CA PRO A 26 -26.00 -39.68 -1.73
C PRO A 26 -25.93 -39.34 -3.23
N GLN A 27 -25.42 -40.28 -4.02
CA GLN A 27 -25.54 -40.24 -5.47
C GLN A 27 -26.91 -40.75 -5.94
N ARG A 28 -27.55 -40.02 -6.85
CA ARG A 28 -28.49 -40.57 -7.84
C ARG A 28 -28.20 -39.95 -9.22
N PRO A 29 -28.40 -40.70 -10.32
CA PRO A 29 -27.95 -40.31 -11.66
C PRO A 29 -29.04 -39.58 -12.46
N GLY A 30 -28.65 -38.67 -13.37
CA GLY A 30 -29.50 -38.32 -14.52
C GLY A 30 -29.37 -36.91 -15.12
N LYS A 31 -28.76 -36.88 -16.32
CA LYS A 31 -28.98 -36.00 -17.49
C LYS A 31 -28.31 -34.60 -17.57
N PRO A 32 -27.87 -34.20 -18.79
CA PRO A 32 -27.07 -33.01 -19.02
C PRO A 32 -27.94 -31.76 -19.17
N PHE A 33 -27.48 -30.63 -18.64
CA PHE A 33 -28.07 -29.32 -18.89
C PHE A 33 -27.06 -28.43 -19.62
N THR A 34 -27.43 -28.06 -20.85
CA THR A 34 -26.89 -26.93 -21.59
C THR A 34 -27.56 -25.65 -21.06
N GLY A 35 -26.81 -24.62 -20.70
CA GLY A 35 -27.37 -23.36 -20.22
C GLY A 35 -26.31 -22.35 -19.81
N SER A 36 -26.54 -21.09 -20.18
CA SER A 36 -25.61 -19.97 -20.31
C SER A 36 -25.02 -19.38 -19.03
N ALA A 37 -23.94 -18.63 -19.23
CA ALA A 37 -23.38 -17.66 -18.31
C ALA A 37 -24.44 -16.67 -17.79
N ASP A 38 -24.59 -16.59 -16.48
CA ASP A 38 -24.63 -15.36 -15.68
C ASP A 38 -24.97 -15.69 -14.22
N GLN A 39 -24.52 -14.83 -13.30
CA GLN A 39 -24.72 -14.83 -11.84
C GLN A 39 -23.59 -15.43 -10.99
N CYS A 40 -22.54 -14.63 -10.74
CA CYS A 40 -21.76 -14.74 -9.51
C CYS A 40 -22.34 -13.79 -8.45
N LYS A 41 -22.89 -14.35 -7.37
CA LYS A 41 -23.29 -13.60 -6.17
C LYS A 41 -22.04 -13.21 -5.35
N PRO A 42 -22.02 -12.06 -4.64
CA PRO A 42 -20.88 -11.68 -3.81
C PRO A 42 -20.77 -12.58 -2.58
N LEU A 43 -19.57 -13.09 -2.30
CA LEU A 43 -19.26 -13.83 -1.07
C LEU A 43 -19.09 -12.86 0.12
N ARG A 44 -19.74 -13.20 1.24
CA ARG A 44 -19.57 -12.55 2.54
C ARG A 44 -18.11 -12.63 3.01
N ILE A 45 -17.58 -11.47 3.43
CA ILE A 45 -16.34 -11.34 4.19
C ILE A 45 -16.56 -11.95 5.57
N SER A 46 -15.77 -12.95 5.97
CA SER A 46 -15.65 -13.35 7.38
C SER A 46 -14.26 -13.00 7.90
N LEU A 47 -14.22 -12.24 8.98
CA LEU A 47 -13.03 -12.08 9.81
C LEU A 47 -13.00 -13.28 10.74
N SER A 48 -11.96 -14.11 10.65
CA SER A 48 -11.68 -15.12 11.67
C SER A 48 -10.35 -14.79 12.34
N GLU A 49 -10.42 -14.30 13.56
CA GLU A 49 -9.29 -14.27 14.48
C GLU A 49 -9.09 -15.67 15.04
N ARG A 50 -7.89 -16.24 14.90
CA ARG A 50 -7.48 -17.38 15.72
C ARG A 50 -6.54 -16.88 16.80
N PHE A 51 -7.02 -16.89 18.04
CA PHE A 51 -6.18 -16.81 19.23
C PHE A 51 -5.40 -18.12 19.37
N ILE A 52 -4.07 -18.03 19.33
CA ILE A 52 -3.20 -19.07 19.88
C ILE A 52 -2.61 -18.48 21.15
N GLY A 53 -3.14 -18.90 22.29
CA GLY A 53 -2.53 -18.63 23.58
C GLY A 53 -1.31 -19.53 23.78
N HIS A 54 -0.27 -19.01 24.41
CA HIS A 54 0.72 -19.84 25.10
C HIS A 54 1.23 -19.14 26.35
N GLU A 55 1.37 -19.99 27.38
CA GLU A 55 1.81 -19.72 28.74
C GLU A 55 3.25 -19.15 28.82
N PHE A 56 3.46 -18.34 29.85
CA PHE A 56 4.77 -17.83 30.23
C PHE A 56 5.63 -18.92 30.88
N SER A 57 6.87 -19.07 30.41
CA SER A 57 7.98 -19.56 31.22
C SER A 57 9.15 -18.59 31.12
N SER A 58 9.71 -18.25 32.27
CA SER A 58 10.72 -17.24 32.53
C SER A 58 12.10 -17.62 32.00
N ARG A 59 12.68 -16.80 31.11
CA ARG A 59 14.08 -16.31 31.13
C ARG A 59 14.31 -15.41 29.92
N GLY A 60 14.99 -14.29 30.17
CA GLY A 60 15.02 -13.12 29.29
C GLY A 60 15.77 -13.30 27.97
N ALA A 61 15.16 -12.75 26.92
CA ALA A 61 15.80 -12.02 25.84
C ALA A 61 14.70 -11.18 25.17
N ARG A 62 14.83 -9.85 25.20
CA ARG A 62 13.85 -8.95 24.57
C ARG A 62 14.12 -8.93 23.07
N VAL A 63 13.60 -9.92 22.35
CA VAL A 63 13.56 -9.88 20.88
C VAL A 63 12.43 -8.93 20.50
N GLN A 64 12.80 -7.77 19.97
CA GLN A 64 11.85 -6.81 19.42
C GLN A 64 11.32 -7.39 18.10
N ARG A 65 10.27 -8.21 18.16
CA ARG A 65 9.54 -8.65 16.96
C ARG A 65 8.95 -7.41 16.28
N GLN A 66 9.48 -7.03 15.12
CA GLN A 66 8.77 -6.12 14.22
C GLN A 66 7.47 -6.82 13.83
N GLN A 67 6.34 -6.27 14.29
CA GLN A 67 5.03 -6.73 13.82
C GLN A 67 4.86 -6.21 12.41
N THR A 68 5.00 -7.08 11.41
CA THR A 68 4.55 -6.79 10.04
C THR A 68 3.03 -6.60 10.11
N LEU A 69 2.57 -5.35 10.02
CA LEU A 69 1.15 -5.03 10.00
C LEU A 69 0.57 -5.53 8.67
N ARG A 70 -0.05 -6.71 8.71
CA ARG A 70 -0.71 -7.30 7.53
C ARG A 70 -1.98 -6.54 7.20
N CYS A 71 -1.94 -5.69 6.18
CA CYS A 71 -3.12 -5.31 5.43
C CYS A 71 -3.35 -6.38 4.35
N THR A 72 -4.03 -7.49 4.68
CA THR A 72 -4.24 -8.57 3.70
C THR A 72 -5.43 -8.23 2.81
N ILE A 73 -5.20 -7.62 1.64
CA ILE A 73 -6.17 -7.57 0.55
C ILE A 73 -5.79 -8.66 -0.46
N VAL A 74 -6.56 -9.75 -0.56
CA VAL A 74 -6.34 -10.82 -1.54
C VAL A 74 -7.36 -10.69 -2.65
N ARG A 75 -6.96 -10.49 -3.91
CA ARG A 75 -7.91 -10.32 -5.02
C ARG A 75 -7.49 -11.03 -6.30
N ARG A 76 -8.49 -11.43 -7.08
CA ARG A 76 -8.35 -12.02 -8.42
C ARG A 76 -8.44 -10.89 -9.45
N TYR A 77 -7.38 -10.67 -10.22
CA TYR A 77 -7.40 -9.77 -11.37
C TYR A 77 -7.74 -10.56 -12.64
N ALA A 78 -8.40 -9.94 -13.62
CA ALA A 78 -8.69 -10.58 -14.90
C ALA A 78 -7.34 -10.94 -15.57
N ASN A 79 -7.11 -12.23 -15.83
CA ASN A 79 -5.81 -12.88 -16.09
C ASN A 79 -4.91 -13.11 -14.85
N CYS A 80 -5.42 -13.97 -13.95
CA CYS A 80 -4.73 -14.88 -13.02
C CYS A 80 -3.67 -14.35 -12.03
N ALA A 81 -3.32 -13.07 -11.97
CA ALA A 81 -2.51 -12.55 -10.87
C ALA A 81 -3.36 -12.46 -9.59
N MET A 82 -2.83 -12.98 -8.47
CA MET A 82 -3.45 -12.82 -7.14
C MET A 82 -2.54 -11.96 -6.27
N ILE A 83 -2.67 -10.64 -6.44
CA ILE A 83 -1.80 -9.68 -5.76
C ILE A 83 -2.31 -9.38 -4.35
N GLN A 84 -1.44 -9.56 -3.36
CA GLN A 84 -1.57 -9.02 -2.01
C GLN A 84 -0.61 -7.84 -1.84
N ILE A 85 -1.05 -6.76 -1.19
CA ILE A 85 -0.21 -5.58 -0.95
C ILE A 85 0.04 -5.43 0.55
N HIS A 86 1.31 -5.43 0.94
CA HIS A 86 1.74 -5.29 2.33
C HIS A 86 2.36 -3.92 2.53
N ALA A 87 2.07 -3.31 3.67
CA ALA A 87 2.78 -2.12 4.14
C ALA A 87 3.96 -2.59 5.00
N LEU A 88 5.19 -2.39 4.52
CA LEU A 88 6.39 -2.61 5.32
C LEU A 88 6.79 -1.26 5.96
N PRO A 89 6.67 -1.09 7.29
CA PRO A 89 7.07 0.16 7.93
C PRO A 89 8.57 0.38 7.82
N ALA A 90 8.97 1.60 7.47
CA ALA A 90 10.35 2.07 7.46
C ALA A 90 10.46 3.42 8.18
N PHE A 91 11.64 3.70 8.73
CA PHE A 91 11.91 4.91 9.51
C PHE A 91 10.86 5.15 10.61
N ASN A 92 10.25 6.33 10.65
CA ASN A 92 9.22 6.69 11.63
C ASN A 92 7.79 6.51 11.09
N ASP A 93 7.57 6.83 9.81
CA ASP A 93 6.23 6.90 9.23
C ASP A 93 6.17 6.52 7.74
N ASN A 94 7.28 6.09 7.12
CA ASN A 94 7.28 5.64 5.74
C ASN A 94 6.67 4.23 5.61
N TYR A 95 6.02 4.00 4.48
CA TYR A 95 5.57 2.69 4.03
C TYR A 95 6.24 2.33 2.71
N ILE A 96 6.98 1.23 2.74
CA ILE A 96 7.41 0.53 1.54
C ILE A 96 6.29 -0.43 1.17
N TRP A 97 5.68 -0.23 0.00
CA TRP A 97 4.58 -1.09 -0.45
C TRP A 97 5.14 -2.33 -1.15
N LEU A 98 4.95 -3.50 -0.55
CA LEU A 98 5.32 -4.78 -1.16
C LEU A 98 4.11 -5.42 -1.82
N LEU A 99 4.17 -5.59 -3.13
CA LEU A 99 3.20 -6.33 -3.93
C LEU A 99 3.67 -7.78 -4.03
N GLN A 100 2.87 -8.70 -3.53
CA GLN A 100 3.12 -10.14 -3.51
C GLN A 100 2.17 -10.82 -4.47
N ASP A 101 2.70 -11.46 -5.51
CA ASP A 101 1.93 -12.33 -6.39
C ASP A 101 1.92 -13.76 -5.86
N LEU A 102 0.78 -14.16 -5.30
CA LEU A 102 0.58 -15.50 -4.74
C LEU A 102 0.61 -16.61 -5.80
N SER A 103 0.48 -16.27 -7.08
CA SER A 103 0.42 -17.25 -8.17
C SER A 103 1.81 -17.62 -8.71
N SER A 104 2.72 -16.65 -8.80
CA SER A 104 4.05 -16.83 -9.39
C SER A 104 5.19 -16.85 -8.37
N GLN A 105 4.89 -16.63 -7.08
CA GLN A 105 5.88 -16.44 -6.02
C GLN A 105 6.87 -15.31 -6.36
N GLN A 106 6.40 -14.29 -7.08
CA GLN A 106 7.16 -13.07 -7.35
C GLN A 106 6.64 -11.93 -6.48
N CYS A 107 7.49 -10.95 -6.21
CA CYS A 107 7.09 -9.72 -5.57
C CYS A 107 7.77 -8.51 -6.19
N ALA A 108 7.18 -7.34 -5.97
CA ALA A 108 7.70 -6.04 -6.33
C ALA A 108 7.57 -5.11 -5.13
N VAL A 109 8.41 -4.07 -5.06
CA VAL A 109 8.30 -3.05 -4.01
C VAL A 109 8.23 -1.65 -4.61
N VAL A 110 7.52 -0.76 -3.93
CA VAL A 110 7.45 0.67 -4.25
C VAL A 110 8.16 1.47 -3.15
N ASP A 111 9.06 2.37 -3.56
CA ASP A 111 9.81 3.31 -2.71
C ASP A 111 10.56 2.67 -1.51
N PRO A 112 11.44 1.67 -1.72
CA PRO A 112 12.21 1.08 -0.64
C PRO A 112 13.35 2.00 -0.14
N GLY A 113 13.01 2.98 0.69
CA GLY A 113 14.00 3.87 1.33
C GLY A 113 14.98 3.18 2.28
N ASP A 114 14.58 2.04 2.85
CA ASP A 114 15.45 1.15 3.63
C ASP A 114 15.34 -0.27 3.05
N ALA A 115 16.49 -0.91 2.80
CA ALA A 115 16.53 -2.28 2.30
C ALA A 115 16.11 -3.30 3.37
N LYS A 116 16.34 -3.01 4.66
CA LYS A 116 16.18 -3.99 5.75
C LYS A 116 14.77 -4.56 5.88
N PRO A 117 13.67 -3.76 5.84
CA PRO A 117 12.33 -4.33 5.94
C PRO A 117 12.01 -5.28 4.78
N VAL A 118 12.47 -4.95 3.57
CA VAL A 118 12.25 -5.78 2.38
C VAL A 118 13.07 -7.07 2.44
N LEU A 119 14.37 -6.98 2.76
CA LEU A 119 15.23 -8.15 2.93
C LEU A 119 14.76 -9.05 4.08
N GLY A 120 14.27 -8.46 5.18
CA GLY A 120 13.66 -9.19 6.28
C GLY A 120 12.42 -9.96 5.85
N TRP A 121 11.53 -9.32 5.10
CA TRP A 121 10.34 -9.99 4.55
C TRP A 121 10.72 -11.16 3.61
N LEU A 122 11.70 -10.96 2.72
CA LEU A 122 12.21 -12.00 1.82
C LEU A 122 12.84 -13.18 2.58
N ALA A 123 13.57 -12.91 3.66
CA ALA A 123 14.16 -13.96 4.50
C ALA A 123 13.08 -14.82 5.20
N GLU A 124 11.96 -14.22 5.59
CA GLU A 124 10.80 -14.94 6.15
C GLU A 124 9.99 -15.70 5.08
N HIS A 125 10.14 -15.34 3.80
CA HIS A 125 9.40 -15.90 2.67
C HIS A 125 10.36 -16.36 1.56
N PRO A 126 11.20 -17.38 1.81
CA PRO A 126 12.31 -17.75 0.93
C PRO A 126 11.90 -18.22 -0.46
N ASP A 127 10.63 -18.60 -0.64
CA ASP A 127 10.08 -18.99 -1.94
C ASP A 127 9.78 -17.79 -2.85
N TYR A 128 9.76 -16.56 -2.30
CA TYR A 128 9.45 -15.36 -3.06
C TYR A 128 10.71 -14.70 -3.63
N ARG A 129 10.61 -14.26 -4.89
CA ARG A 129 11.65 -13.50 -5.57
C ARG A 129 11.22 -12.06 -5.81
N LEU A 130 12.05 -11.10 -5.40
CA LEU A 130 11.88 -9.69 -5.79
C LEU A 130 12.29 -9.50 -7.26
N THR A 131 11.37 -9.04 -8.11
CA THR A 131 11.60 -8.85 -9.54
C THR A 131 11.72 -7.39 -9.94
N ASP A 132 11.00 -6.50 -9.26
CA ASP A 132 10.85 -5.10 -9.65
C ASP A 132 10.87 -4.18 -8.42
N ILE A 133 11.54 -3.04 -8.56
CA ILE A 133 11.59 -1.93 -7.62
C ILE A 133 11.09 -0.69 -8.37
N LEU A 134 9.96 -0.14 -7.93
CA LEU A 134 9.34 1.04 -8.53
C LEU A 134 9.62 2.25 -7.64
N ILE A 135 10.05 3.35 -8.25
CA ILE A 135 10.44 4.57 -7.55
C ILE A 135 9.57 5.73 -8.05
N THR A 136 8.95 6.43 -7.10
CA THR A 136 8.13 7.61 -7.39
C THR A 136 8.96 8.88 -7.55
N HIS A 137 9.97 9.06 -6.69
CA HIS A 137 10.88 10.20 -6.72
C HIS A 137 12.21 9.95 -5.98
N HIS A 138 13.12 10.91 -6.03
CA HIS A 138 14.54 10.78 -5.66
C HIS A 138 14.88 10.96 -4.18
N HIS A 139 13.94 11.36 -3.32
CA HIS A 139 14.25 11.57 -1.91
C HIS A 139 14.76 10.29 -1.24
N ASN A 140 15.72 10.47 -0.33
CA ASN A 140 16.50 9.37 0.23
C ASN A 140 15.66 8.33 0.98
N ASP A 141 14.59 8.76 1.63
CA ASP A 141 13.64 7.89 2.33
C ASP A 141 12.73 7.08 1.39
N HIS A 142 12.89 7.24 0.06
CA HIS A 142 12.25 6.41 -0.97
C HIS A 142 13.27 5.59 -1.78
N VAL A 143 14.51 6.08 -1.91
CA VAL A 143 15.54 5.44 -2.76
C VAL A 143 16.71 4.80 -2.01
N GLY A 144 16.84 5.06 -0.71
CA GLY A 144 18.02 4.70 0.08
C GLY A 144 18.35 3.21 0.11
N GLY A 145 17.35 2.33 0.00
CA GLY A 145 17.53 0.87 -0.03
C GLY A 145 17.74 0.28 -1.43
N VAL A 146 17.61 1.07 -2.50
CA VAL A 146 17.52 0.55 -3.87
C VAL A 146 18.79 -0.18 -4.31
N ALA A 147 19.96 0.42 -4.08
CA ALA A 147 21.23 -0.16 -4.54
C ALA A 147 21.53 -1.50 -3.84
N GLU A 148 21.29 -1.57 -2.52
CA GLU A 148 21.46 -2.80 -1.73
C GLU A 148 20.47 -3.88 -2.17
N LEU A 149 19.19 -3.55 -2.34
CA LEU A 149 18.18 -4.50 -2.80
C LEU A 149 18.49 -5.03 -4.19
N LYS A 150 18.89 -4.16 -5.12
CA LYS A 150 19.27 -4.59 -6.46
C LYS A 150 20.48 -5.52 -6.41
N GLN A 151 21.50 -5.19 -5.63
CA GLN A 151 22.67 -6.05 -5.47
C GLN A 151 22.28 -7.45 -4.94
N ALA A 152 21.39 -7.49 -3.93
CA ALA A 152 20.96 -8.75 -3.31
C ALA A 152 20.01 -9.60 -4.18
N THR A 153 19.17 -8.97 -5.01
CA THR A 153 18.04 -9.66 -5.67
C THR A 153 18.10 -9.68 -7.19
N GLN A 154 18.92 -8.80 -7.78
CA GLN A 154 18.96 -8.50 -9.22
C GLN A 154 17.60 -8.00 -9.77
N ALA A 155 16.75 -7.43 -8.91
CA ALA A 155 15.50 -6.80 -9.33
C ALA A 155 15.74 -5.62 -10.28
N ARG A 156 14.82 -5.43 -11.23
CA ARG A 156 14.83 -4.27 -12.13
C ARG A 156 14.43 -3.02 -11.35
N VAL A 157 15.08 -1.90 -11.60
CA VAL A 157 14.75 -0.61 -10.98
C VAL A 157 14.11 0.30 -12.01
N LEU A 158 12.88 0.72 -11.75
CA LEU A 158 12.07 1.58 -12.60
C LEU A 158 11.78 2.88 -11.88
N GLY A 159 11.97 4.03 -12.52
CA GLY A 159 11.76 5.32 -11.88
C GLY A 159 11.76 6.50 -12.85
N PRO A 160 11.46 7.71 -12.35
CA PRO A 160 11.27 8.90 -13.19
C PRO A 160 12.53 9.25 -13.97
N ALA A 161 12.40 9.45 -15.28
CA ALA A 161 13.51 9.80 -16.18
C ALA A 161 14.16 11.15 -15.83
N ALA A 162 13.36 12.08 -15.31
CA ALA A 162 13.75 13.44 -14.96
C ALA A 162 14.50 13.55 -13.63
N GLU A 163 14.72 12.44 -12.91
CA GLU A 163 15.42 12.46 -11.62
C GLU A 163 16.60 11.48 -11.60
N THR A 164 17.48 11.63 -10.59
CA THR A 164 18.61 10.73 -10.37
C THR A 164 18.19 9.62 -9.43
N ILE A 165 17.90 8.44 -9.99
CA ILE A 165 17.50 7.26 -9.23
C ILE A 165 18.65 6.25 -9.16
N PRO A 166 19.07 5.80 -7.96
CA PRO A 166 20.15 4.83 -7.79
C PRO A 166 19.90 3.55 -8.59
N ALA A 167 20.90 3.14 -9.38
CA ALA A 167 20.89 1.90 -10.16
C ALA A 167 19.64 1.67 -11.04
N ARG A 168 18.99 2.76 -11.52
CA ARG A 168 17.84 2.70 -12.42
C ARG A 168 18.17 1.95 -13.71
N ASP A 169 17.34 0.97 -14.06
CA ASP A 169 17.39 0.26 -15.35
C ASP A 169 16.47 0.92 -16.37
N ILE A 170 15.29 1.36 -15.93
CA ILE A 170 14.24 1.87 -16.81
C ILE A 170 13.87 3.29 -16.38
N ALA A 171 14.15 4.24 -17.26
CA ALA A 171 13.74 5.63 -17.12
C ALA A 171 12.32 5.79 -17.66
N LEU A 172 11.41 6.31 -16.83
CA LEU A 172 9.99 6.44 -17.15
C LEU A 172 9.58 7.92 -17.29
N VAL A 173 8.76 8.22 -18.27
CA VAL A 173 8.13 9.52 -18.48
C VAL A 173 6.62 9.43 -18.38
N ASP A 174 5.94 10.58 -18.50
CA ASP A 174 4.48 10.62 -18.47
C ASP A 174 3.85 9.72 -19.54
N HIS A 175 2.77 9.04 -19.18
CA HIS A 175 2.00 8.10 -20.02
C HIS A 175 2.71 6.81 -20.44
N ASP A 176 3.96 6.57 -20.01
CA ASP A 176 4.59 5.27 -20.21
C ASP A 176 3.75 4.14 -19.58
N ARG A 177 3.83 2.95 -20.20
CA ARG A 177 3.17 1.74 -19.72
C ARG A 177 4.21 0.69 -19.37
N LEU A 178 4.02 0.02 -18.23
CA LEU A 178 4.89 -1.05 -17.77
C LEU A 178 4.07 -2.19 -17.18
N THR A 179 4.60 -3.41 -17.27
CA THR A 179 4.00 -4.59 -16.65
C THR A 179 4.85 -5.07 -15.48
N VAL A 180 4.24 -5.18 -14.31
CA VAL A 180 4.86 -5.63 -13.05
C VAL A 180 3.93 -6.67 -12.44
N LEU A 181 4.43 -7.89 -12.20
CA LEU A 181 3.64 -9.00 -11.67
C LEU A 181 2.34 -9.28 -12.47
N GLY A 182 2.37 -9.05 -13.78
CA GLY A 182 1.19 -9.17 -14.65
C GLY A 182 0.21 -8.00 -14.58
N LEU A 183 0.40 -7.03 -13.69
CA LEU A 183 -0.37 -5.79 -13.65
C LEU A 183 0.20 -4.76 -14.63
N GLU A 184 -0.64 -4.15 -15.46
CA GLU A 184 -0.26 -3.02 -16.30
C GLU A 184 -0.42 -1.71 -15.53
N PHE A 185 0.67 -0.96 -15.39
CA PHE A 185 0.67 0.39 -14.83
C PHE A 185 0.83 1.44 -15.93
N VAL A 186 0.11 2.54 -15.79
CA VAL A 186 0.33 3.79 -16.52
C VAL A 186 1.04 4.77 -15.60
N VAL A 187 2.11 5.38 -16.12
CA VAL A 187 2.86 6.41 -15.41
C VAL A 187 2.13 7.74 -15.53
N HIS A 188 2.03 8.47 -14.42
CA HIS A 188 1.53 9.84 -14.38
C HIS A 188 2.62 10.76 -13.84
N ALA A 189 3.11 11.68 -14.67
CA ALA A 189 3.92 12.77 -14.16
C ALA A 189 3.07 13.67 -13.26
N VAL A 190 3.57 13.91 -12.04
CA VAL A 190 2.86 14.63 -10.98
C VAL A 190 3.80 15.61 -10.27
N PRO A 191 4.39 16.59 -11.00
CA PRO A 191 5.32 17.55 -10.41
C PRO A 191 4.67 18.36 -9.27
N GLY A 192 5.44 18.66 -8.25
CA GLY A 192 4.99 19.48 -7.12
C GLY A 192 5.89 19.29 -5.91
N HIS A 193 5.93 18.08 -5.37
CA HIS A 193 6.85 17.75 -4.28
C HIS A 193 8.29 17.82 -4.75
N THR A 194 8.61 17.03 -5.77
CA THR A 194 9.77 17.16 -6.64
C THR A 194 9.30 17.48 -8.06
N LEU A 195 10.20 17.97 -8.92
CA LEU A 195 9.88 18.33 -10.30
C LEU A 195 9.71 17.11 -11.22
N GLY A 196 10.38 15.99 -10.92
CA GLY A 196 10.32 14.77 -11.73
C GLY A 196 9.41 13.68 -11.16
N HIS A 197 8.64 13.98 -10.10
CA HIS A 197 7.79 13.01 -9.41
C HIS A 197 6.83 12.29 -10.37
N ILE A 198 6.75 10.97 -10.24
CA ILE A 198 5.77 10.14 -10.95
C ILE A 198 4.92 9.32 -9.99
N ALA A 199 3.66 9.09 -10.39
CA ALA A 199 2.76 8.15 -9.76
C ALA A 199 2.51 6.95 -10.69
N PHE A 200 2.30 5.77 -10.10
CA PHE A 200 1.96 4.54 -10.84
C PHE A 200 0.48 4.23 -10.66
N TYR A 201 -0.27 4.25 -11.75
CA TYR A 201 -1.70 3.94 -11.76
C TYR A 201 -1.97 2.62 -12.47
N HIS A 202 -2.56 1.66 -11.76
CA HIS A 202 -3.10 0.44 -12.37
C HIS A 202 -4.61 0.60 -12.55
N GLU A 203 -5.03 0.63 -13.81
CA GLU A 203 -6.43 0.64 -14.16
C GLU A 203 -7.01 -0.77 -14.05
N ASP A 204 -8.01 -0.94 -13.19
CA ASP A 204 -8.78 -2.18 -13.05
C ASP A 204 -10.27 -1.84 -12.95
N ALA A 205 -11.12 -2.65 -13.57
CA ALA A 205 -12.56 -2.39 -13.60
C ALA A 205 -13.21 -2.41 -12.21
N THR A 206 -12.60 -3.08 -11.23
CA THR A 206 -13.15 -3.26 -9.89
C THR A 206 -12.37 -2.51 -8.82
N THR A 207 -11.04 -2.54 -8.89
CA THR A 207 -10.16 -2.08 -7.81
C THR A 207 -8.92 -1.38 -8.39
N PRO A 208 -9.06 -0.18 -8.99
CA PRO A 208 -7.91 0.56 -9.48
C PRO A 208 -6.94 0.89 -8.34
N LEU A 209 -5.64 0.92 -8.63
CA LEU A 209 -4.59 1.17 -7.64
C LEU A 209 -3.79 2.41 -8.04
N LEU A 210 -3.45 3.25 -7.07
CA LEU A 210 -2.56 4.39 -7.26
C LEU A 210 -1.46 4.38 -6.21
N PHE A 211 -0.21 4.27 -6.65
CA PHE A 211 0.96 4.56 -5.83
C PHE A 211 1.39 6.00 -6.09
N SER A 212 1.03 6.90 -5.18
CA SER A 212 1.15 8.35 -5.37
C SER A 212 2.42 8.96 -4.78
N GLY A 213 3.25 8.15 -4.11
CA GLY A 213 4.41 8.63 -3.35
C GLY A 213 4.00 9.77 -2.42
N ASP A 214 4.63 10.92 -2.65
CA ASP A 214 4.51 12.13 -1.84
C ASP A 214 3.66 13.23 -2.46
N THR A 215 3.02 12.98 -3.60
CA THR A 215 2.13 13.96 -4.22
C THR A 215 0.80 14.03 -3.47
N LEU A 216 0.08 12.91 -3.41
CA LEU A 216 -1.22 12.79 -2.74
C LEU A 216 -1.09 11.88 -1.53
N PHE A 217 -1.43 12.42 -0.35
CA PHE A 217 -1.57 11.67 0.89
C PHE A 217 -3.05 11.52 1.26
N ALA A 218 -3.35 10.58 2.14
CA ALA A 218 -4.62 10.57 2.83
C ALA A 218 -4.82 11.89 3.62
N ALA A 219 -5.89 12.61 3.29
CA ALA A 219 -6.27 13.93 3.77
C ALA A 219 -5.22 15.06 3.59
N GLY A 220 -4.21 14.87 2.73
CA GLY A 220 -3.16 15.87 2.51
C GLY A 220 -2.48 15.79 1.15
N CYS A 221 -1.43 16.59 0.98
CA CYS A 221 -0.51 16.53 -0.14
C CYS A 221 0.94 16.76 0.33
N GLY A 222 1.89 16.49 -0.56
CA GLY A 222 3.30 16.78 -0.36
C GLY A 222 3.60 18.23 -0.02
N ARG A 223 4.70 18.45 0.69
CA ARG A 223 5.33 19.77 0.77
C ARG A 223 5.94 20.11 -0.59
N LEU A 224 5.95 21.39 -0.95
CA LEU A 224 6.53 21.87 -2.21
C LEU A 224 8.02 22.16 -1.98
N PHE A 225 8.88 21.16 -2.18
CA PHE A 225 10.33 21.36 -2.08
C PHE A 225 10.91 21.96 -3.36
N GLU A 226 10.43 21.51 -4.52
CA GLU A 226 10.98 21.92 -5.82
C GLU A 226 9.92 22.54 -6.75
N GLY A 227 8.68 22.06 -6.68
CA GLY A 227 7.60 22.50 -7.58
C GLY A 227 6.82 23.71 -7.07
N THR A 228 5.92 24.20 -7.92
CA THR A 228 5.03 25.34 -7.61
C THR A 228 3.65 24.89 -7.13
N PRO A 229 2.86 25.77 -6.47
CA PRO A 229 1.48 25.49 -6.14
C PRO A 229 0.61 25.14 -7.35
N GLU A 230 0.87 25.77 -8.51
CA GLU A 230 0.21 25.45 -9.79
C GLU A 230 0.50 24.01 -10.21
N GLN A 231 1.77 23.60 -10.20
CA GLN A 231 2.15 22.23 -10.57
C GLN A 231 1.49 21.20 -9.64
N MET A 232 1.54 21.43 -8.33
CA MET A 232 0.87 20.55 -7.37
C MET A 232 -0.65 20.53 -7.57
N HIS A 233 -1.27 21.68 -7.82
CA HIS A 233 -2.70 21.74 -8.12
C HIS A 233 -3.07 20.90 -9.35
N ASP A 234 -2.35 21.08 -10.45
CA ASP A 234 -2.59 20.35 -11.70
C ASP A 234 -2.37 18.84 -11.51
N SER A 235 -1.33 18.45 -10.77
CA SER A 235 -1.05 17.07 -10.39
C SER A 235 -2.20 16.46 -9.58
N LEU A 236 -2.70 17.19 -8.57
CA LEU A 236 -3.82 16.75 -7.75
C LEU A 236 -5.14 16.67 -8.53
N GLU A 237 -5.43 17.64 -9.41
CA GLU A 237 -6.61 17.62 -10.29
C GLU A 237 -6.54 16.45 -11.29
N ARG A 238 -5.35 16.13 -11.80
CA ARG A 238 -5.15 14.94 -12.64
C ARG A 238 -5.50 13.67 -11.89
N LEU A 239 -4.95 13.48 -10.68
CA LEU A 239 -5.23 12.30 -9.86
C LEU A 239 -6.70 12.24 -9.40
N ALA A 240 -7.34 13.39 -9.15
CA ALA A 240 -8.74 13.47 -8.77
C ALA A 240 -9.72 13.06 -9.89
N LYS A 241 -9.27 13.00 -11.14
CA LYS A 241 -10.09 12.53 -12.28
C LYS A 241 -10.13 11.00 -12.41
N LEU A 242 -9.30 10.27 -11.67
CA LEU A 242 -9.36 8.81 -11.62
C LEU A 242 -10.70 8.33 -11.01
N PRO A 243 -11.09 7.06 -11.19
CA PRO A 243 -12.31 6.51 -10.62
C PRO A 243 -12.35 6.66 -9.09
N ASP A 244 -13.53 6.94 -8.54
CA ASP A 244 -13.74 7.12 -7.10
C ASP A 244 -13.33 5.88 -6.26
N SER A 245 -13.40 4.68 -6.85
CA SER A 245 -12.99 3.42 -6.23
C SER A 245 -11.46 3.22 -6.17
N THR A 246 -10.67 4.12 -6.76
CA THR A 246 -9.20 4.00 -6.80
C THR A 246 -8.64 3.99 -5.38
N LEU A 247 -7.92 2.92 -5.04
CA LEU A 247 -7.20 2.80 -3.79
C LEU A 247 -5.89 3.60 -3.84
N ILE A 248 -5.60 4.34 -2.78
CA ILE A 248 -4.45 5.25 -2.72
C ILE A 248 -3.43 4.69 -1.72
N TYR A 249 -2.26 4.34 -2.25
CA TYR A 249 -1.08 3.84 -1.56
C TYR A 249 0.00 4.93 -1.55
N CYS A 250 -0.18 5.93 -0.69
CA CYS A 250 0.81 6.98 -0.48
C CYS A 250 1.92 6.52 0.49
N ALA A 251 3.05 7.21 0.49
CA ALA A 251 4.26 6.69 1.13
C ALA A 251 4.37 6.96 2.65
N HIS A 252 3.54 7.84 3.23
CA HIS A 252 3.66 8.21 4.65
C HIS A 252 2.36 8.07 5.46
N GLU A 253 2.49 7.69 6.72
CA GLU A 253 1.43 7.62 7.73
C GLU A 253 1.08 9.00 8.34
N TYR A 254 0.84 10.00 7.47
CA TYR A 254 0.52 11.37 7.88
C TYR A 254 -0.97 11.63 8.14
N THR A 255 -1.84 10.64 7.90
CA THR A 255 -3.30 10.81 7.87
C THR A 255 -3.86 11.49 9.10
N LEU A 256 -3.41 11.14 10.31
CA LEU A 256 -3.91 11.76 11.54
C LEU A 256 -3.55 13.26 11.62
N SER A 257 -2.30 13.62 11.30
CA SER A 257 -1.87 15.02 11.27
C SER A 257 -2.60 15.81 10.18
N ASN A 258 -2.81 15.18 9.03
CA ASN A 258 -3.52 15.73 7.89
C ASN A 258 -4.99 16.00 8.22
N LEU A 259 -5.67 15.07 8.90
CA LEU A 259 -7.07 15.24 9.32
C LEU A 259 -7.24 16.32 10.39
N ARG A 260 -6.29 16.48 11.31
CA ARG A 260 -6.31 17.61 12.26
C ARG A 260 -6.25 18.95 11.53
N PHE A 261 -5.41 19.05 10.51
CA PHE A 261 -5.37 20.24 9.65
C PHE A 261 -6.66 20.40 8.85
N ALA A 262 -7.16 19.33 8.23
CA ALA A 262 -8.42 19.34 7.48
C ALA A 262 -9.60 19.82 8.35
N GLN A 263 -9.66 19.39 9.61
CA GLN A 263 -10.66 19.83 10.59
C GLN A 263 -10.51 21.32 10.95
N ALA A 264 -9.29 21.87 10.94
CA ALA A 264 -9.08 23.31 11.12
C ALA A 264 -9.51 24.12 9.89
N VAL A 265 -9.39 23.54 8.68
CA VAL A 265 -9.83 24.16 7.41
C VAL A 265 -11.36 24.14 7.29
N GLU A 266 -12.01 23.00 7.56
CA GLU A 266 -13.47 22.84 7.47
C GLU A 266 -14.03 22.27 8.78
N PRO A 267 -14.23 23.11 9.83
CA PRO A 267 -14.65 22.64 11.15
C PRO A 267 -16.04 21.98 11.18
N ASP A 268 -16.91 22.34 10.24
CA ASP A 268 -18.29 21.82 10.16
C ASP A 268 -18.45 20.63 9.21
N ASN A 269 -17.36 20.17 8.56
CA ASN A 269 -17.40 19.02 7.65
C ASN A 269 -17.47 17.70 8.44
N GLN A 270 -18.64 17.06 8.41
CA GLN A 270 -18.91 15.83 9.15
C GLN A 270 -18.09 14.62 8.65
N ASP A 271 -17.79 14.53 7.35
CA ASP A 271 -16.93 13.46 6.81
C ASP A 271 -15.52 13.54 7.43
N ILE A 272 -14.98 14.76 7.58
CA ILE A 272 -13.67 14.98 8.21
C ILE A 272 -13.72 14.61 9.69
N ALA A 273 -14.74 15.07 10.43
CA ALA A 273 -14.88 14.78 11.85
C ALA A 273 -14.99 13.27 12.13
N GLN A 274 -15.81 12.56 11.36
CA GLN A 274 -15.96 11.10 11.48
C GLN A 274 -14.65 10.39 11.17
N ARG A 275 -13.99 10.75 10.05
CA ARG A 275 -12.73 10.15 9.65
C ARG A 275 -11.61 10.42 10.65
N LEU A 276 -11.55 11.62 11.23
CA LEU A 276 -10.59 11.98 12.27
C LEU A 276 -10.78 11.13 13.53
N ALA A 277 -12.01 10.92 13.98
CA ALA A 277 -12.30 10.06 15.14
C ALA A 277 -11.88 8.61 14.88
N GLU A 278 -12.20 8.07 13.70
CA GLU A 278 -11.84 6.70 13.31
C GLU A 278 -10.33 6.51 13.22
N VAL A 279 -9.63 7.39 12.50
CA VAL A 279 -8.17 7.31 12.35
C VAL A 279 -7.47 7.54 13.69
N THR A 280 -7.96 8.43 14.54
CA THR A 280 -7.42 8.61 15.90
C THR A 280 -7.46 7.29 16.68
N ARG A 281 -8.58 6.57 16.62
CA ARG A 281 -8.72 5.26 17.26
C ARG A 281 -7.74 4.25 16.66
N TRP A 282 -7.69 4.11 15.33
CA TRP A 282 -6.76 3.19 14.66
C TRP A 282 -5.30 3.46 15.04
N ARG A 283 -4.88 4.73 15.03
CA ARG A 283 -3.50 5.11 15.39
C ARG A 283 -3.19 4.85 16.86
N SER A 284 -4.16 5.02 17.77
CA SER A 284 -3.99 4.63 19.18
C SER A 284 -3.81 3.10 19.38
N GLU A 285 -4.30 2.31 18.43
CA GLU A 285 -4.15 0.85 18.36
C GLU A 285 -2.91 0.43 17.53
N ASN A 286 -2.05 1.38 17.11
CA ASN A 286 -0.92 1.17 16.19
C ASN A 286 -1.31 0.57 14.81
N ARG A 287 -2.56 0.76 14.38
CA ARG A 287 -3.04 0.29 13.07
C ARG A 287 -2.76 1.31 11.99
N ILE A 288 -2.37 0.84 10.81
CA ILE A 288 -2.21 1.66 9.60
C ILE A 288 -3.55 2.27 9.17
N SER A 289 -3.52 3.48 8.60
CA SER A 289 -4.71 4.19 8.08
C SER A 289 -4.86 4.13 6.55
N LEU A 290 -4.00 3.36 5.91
CA LEU A 290 -3.83 3.20 4.47
C LEU A 290 -4.05 1.73 4.04
N PRO A 291 -4.41 1.48 2.77
CA PRO A 291 -4.71 2.48 1.73
C PRO A 291 -5.99 3.25 2.02
N SER A 292 -6.09 4.45 1.46
CA SER A 292 -7.37 5.17 1.38
C SER A 292 -8.06 4.89 0.04
N ASN A 293 -9.13 5.63 -0.29
CA ASN A 293 -9.73 5.66 -1.62
C ASN A 293 -10.08 7.08 -2.07
N LEU A 294 -10.12 7.31 -3.38
CA LEU A 294 -10.29 8.64 -3.95
C LEU A 294 -11.64 9.28 -3.61
N ALA A 295 -12.72 8.49 -3.52
CA ALA A 295 -14.03 9.00 -3.09
C ALA A 295 -13.96 9.65 -1.70
N LEU A 296 -13.24 9.01 -0.77
CA LEU A 296 -13.04 9.52 0.59
C LEU A 296 -12.15 10.78 0.59
N GLU A 297 -11.09 10.79 -0.22
CA GLU A 297 -10.21 11.96 -0.32
C GLU A 297 -10.93 13.19 -0.88
N LYS A 298 -11.78 13.04 -1.89
CA LYS A 298 -12.59 14.16 -2.42
C LYS A 298 -13.51 14.80 -1.37
N ARG A 299 -13.92 14.05 -0.34
CA ARG A 299 -14.76 14.56 0.76
C ARG A 299 -13.98 15.13 1.94
N THR A 300 -12.72 14.76 2.11
CA THR A 300 -11.98 15.01 3.38
C THR A 300 -10.59 15.63 3.22
N ASN A 301 -10.03 15.67 2.00
CA ASN A 301 -8.73 16.26 1.74
C ASN A 301 -8.89 17.73 1.31
N PRO A 302 -8.43 18.72 2.10
CA PRO A 302 -8.61 20.14 1.77
C PRO A 302 -7.93 20.53 0.45
N PHE A 303 -6.87 19.83 0.04
CA PHE A 303 -6.15 20.10 -1.21
C PHE A 303 -6.87 19.56 -2.45
N LEU A 304 -7.83 18.64 -2.30
CA LEU A 304 -8.74 18.21 -3.39
C LEU A 304 -10.07 18.96 -3.36
N ARG A 305 -10.25 19.87 -2.40
CA ARG A 305 -11.51 20.59 -2.12
C ARG A 305 -11.37 22.09 -2.32
N THR A 306 -10.35 22.53 -3.06
CA THR A 306 -10.05 23.97 -3.26
C THR A 306 -11.14 24.73 -4.04
N ARG A 307 -12.08 24.01 -4.67
CA ARG A 307 -13.28 24.58 -5.32
C ARG A 307 -14.45 24.78 -4.36
N GLU A 308 -14.41 24.21 -3.17
CA GLU A 308 -15.46 24.34 -2.17
C GLU A 308 -15.39 25.73 -1.54
N THR A 309 -16.55 26.38 -1.43
CA THR A 309 -16.64 27.73 -0.86
C THR A 309 -16.07 27.78 0.56
N SER A 310 -16.37 26.78 1.39
CA SER A 310 -15.88 26.64 2.77
C SER A 310 -14.35 26.65 2.85
N VAL A 311 -13.68 25.86 2.00
CA VAL A 311 -12.22 25.77 1.95
C VAL A 311 -11.61 27.08 1.47
N LYS A 312 -12.17 27.67 0.41
CA LYS A 312 -11.69 28.93 -0.15
C LYS A 312 -11.80 30.07 0.87
N GLU A 313 -12.97 30.23 1.49
CA GLU A 313 -13.20 31.27 2.50
C GLU A 313 -12.24 31.12 3.67
N LYS A 314 -11.99 29.88 4.13
CA LYS A 314 -11.02 29.66 5.20
C LYS A 314 -9.59 30.00 4.79
N ALA A 315 -9.21 29.68 3.56
CA ALA A 315 -7.90 30.01 3.02
C ALA A 315 -7.72 31.53 2.84
N ASP A 316 -8.76 32.26 2.44
CA ASP A 316 -8.78 33.72 2.31
C ASP A 316 -8.67 34.40 3.69
N GLU A 317 -9.43 33.92 4.68
CA GLU A 317 -9.38 34.40 6.07
C GLU A 317 -7.95 34.29 6.63
N ARG A 318 -7.28 33.16 6.37
CA ARG A 318 -5.94 32.88 6.91
C ARG A 318 -4.82 33.60 6.18
N SER A 319 -4.94 33.86 4.87
CA SER A 319 -3.95 34.62 4.11
C SER A 319 -4.13 36.13 4.24
N GLY A 320 -5.28 36.61 4.74
CA GLY A 320 -5.60 38.03 4.82
C GLY A 320 -5.87 38.68 3.46
N GLY A 321 -6.27 37.89 2.46
CA GLY A 321 -6.50 38.35 1.10
C GLY A 321 -7.40 37.42 0.29
N GLN A 322 -7.80 37.85 -0.90
CA GLN A 322 -8.65 37.05 -1.79
C GLN A 322 -7.78 36.17 -2.70
N ASN A 323 -7.83 34.85 -2.52
CA ASN A 323 -7.21 33.92 -3.46
C ASN A 323 -8.03 33.91 -4.76
N THR A 324 -7.42 34.28 -5.88
CA THR A 324 -8.10 34.47 -7.19
C THR A 324 -8.10 33.23 -8.09
N SER A 325 -7.39 32.16 -7.70
CA SER A 325 -7.30 30.89 -8.42
C SER A 325 -7.30 29.70 -7.46
N GLN A 326 -7.58 28.49 -7.95
CA GLN A 326 -7.43 27.29 -7.13
C GLN A 326 -5.97 27.03 -6.74
N SER A 327 -4.99 27.34 -7.60
CA SER A 327 -3.56 27.25 -7.26
C SER A 327 -3.18 28.19 -6.11
N ALA A 328 -3.76 29.39 -6.04
CA ALA A 328 -3.57 30.31 -4.92
C ALA A 328 -4.17 29.75 -3.61
N VAL A 329 -5.33 29.09 -3.68
CA VAL A 329 -5.90 28.37 -2.53
C VAL A 329 -4.96 27.24 -2.09
N VAL A 330 -4.42 26.43 -3.01
CA VAL A 330 -3.40 25.42 -2.69
C VAL A 330 -2.19 26.06 -2.01
N ALA A 331 -1.68 27.18 -2.53
CA ALA A 331 -0.54 27.88 -1.96
C ALA A 331 -0.82 28.34 -0.51
N SER A 332 -1.98 28.95 -0.27
CA SER A 332 -2.40 29.40 1.07
C SER A 332 -2.54 28.23 2.05
N LEU A 333 -3.24 27.16 1.66
CA LEU A 333 -3.41 25.96 2.48
C LEU A 333 -2.07 25.30 2.79
N ARG A 334 -1.18 25.21 1.79
CA ARG A 334 0.14 24.61 1.94
C ARG A 334 1.01 25.39 2.90
N ALA A 335 1.07 26.72 2.73
CA ALA A 335 1.81 27.62 3.61
C ALA A 335 1.29 27.59 5.06
N TRP A 336 -0.03 27.44 5.23
CA TRP A 336 -0.63 27.27 6.55
C TRP A 336 -0.25 25.90 7.15
N LYS A 337 -0.44 24.80 6.42
CA LYS A 337 -0.12 23.45 6.92
C LYS A 337 1.35 23.26 7.25
N ASP A 338 2.25 23.95 6.57
CA ASP A 338 3.70 23.90 6.86
C ASP A 338 4.07 24.51 8.23
N LYS A 339 3.17 25.26 8.85
CA LYS A 339 3.34 25.92 10.16
C LYS A 339 2.32 25.47 11.21
N PHE A 340 1.47 24.51 10.88
CA PHE A 340 0.42 23.96 11.76
C PHE A 340 0.99 22.81 12.57
#